data_AF-A0A9X1V331-F1
#
_entry.id   AF-A0A9X1V331-F1
#
_cell.length_a   1.000
_cell.length_b   1.000
_cell.length_c   1.000
_cell.angle_alpha   90.00
_cell.angle_beta   90.00
_cell.angle_gamma   90.00
#
_symmetry.space_group_name_H-M   'P 1'
#
loop_
_entity.id
_entity.type
_entity.pdbx_description
1 polymer ?
#
loop_
_entity_poly.entity_id
_entity_poly.type
_entity_poly.pdbx_seq_one_letter_code
_entity_poly.pdbx_strand_id
1 'polypeptide(L)'
;MILEDFYEVSNTTLAGDDAVTSLKVNKDHEIYKGHFPGRPVTPGVILMQLFKEEAERIFGIRLQLVRADNVKFTAVFDPTQEDELILESNLTETGEFIKLKGIAKNSTGIVLKINSLYKAC
;
A
#
# COMPACT_ATOMS: atom_id res chain seq x y z
N MET A 1 -3.29 -5.17 11.35
CA MET A 1 -3.85 -4.74 10.06
C MET A 1 -5.06 -3.89 10.40
N ILE A 2 -5.28 -2.74 9.75
CA ILE A 2 -6.44 -1.88 10.08
C ILE A 2 -7.73 -2.43 9.46
N LEU A 3 -7.65 -3.08 8.30
CA LEU A 3 -8.76 -3.77 7.65
C LEU A 3 -8.47 -5.26 7.61
N GLU A 4 -9.11 -6.02 8.51
CA GLU A 4 -9.00 -7.49 8.51
C GLU A 4 -9.50 -8.07 7.18
N ASP A 5 -8.79 -9.07 6.66
CA ASP A 5 -9.14 -9.78 5.42
C ASP A 5 -9.27 -8.93 4.14
N PHE A 6 -8.69 -7.71 4.13
CA PHE A 6 -8.70 -6.84 2.95
C PHE A 6 -7.80 -7.35 1.82
N TYR A 7 -6.67 -7.98 2.14
CA TYR A 7 -5.73 -8.50 1.17
C TYR A 7 -4.88 -9.63 1.74
N GLU A 8 -4.27 -10.39 0.84
CA GLU A 8 -3.25 -11.39 1.13
C GLU A 8 -1.92 -10.98 0.50
N VAL A 9 -0.80 -11.27 1.17
CA VAL A 9 0.54 -11.11 0.59
C VAL A 9 0.92 -12.42 -0.09
N SER A 10 1.12 -12.38 -1.41
CA SER A 10 1.53 -13.57 -2.17
C SER A 10 3.05 -13.73 -2.20
N ASN A 11 3.80 -12.64 -2.27
CA ASN A 11 5.26 -12.65 -2.24
C ASN A 11 5.82 -11.29 -1.81
N THR A 12 6.98 -11.29 -1.15
CA THR A 12 7.81 -10.09 -0.94
C THR A 12 9.27 -10.43 -1.26
N THR A 13 9.89 -9.62 -2.11
CA THR A 13 11.32 -9.72 -2.44
C THR A 13 12.02 -8.46 -1.96
N LEU A 14 13.19 -8.62 -1.30
CA LEU A 14 14.01 -7.52 -0.80
C LEU A 14 15.35 -7.47 -1.55
N ALA A 15 15.80 -6.26 -1.87
CA ALA A 15 17.09 -5.99 -2.50
C ALA A 15 17.69 -4.69 -1.93
N GLY A 16 18.42 -4.79 -0.82
CA GLY A 16 18.89 -3.62 -0.08
C GLY A 16 17.72 -2.85 0.53
N ASP A 17 17.62 -1.57 0.22
CA ASP A 17 16.53 -0.69 0.67
C ASP A 17 15.27 -0.82 -0.20
N ASP A 18 15.33 -1.57 -1.31
CA ASP A 18 14.20 -1.77 -2.21
C ASP A 18 13.41 -3.04 -1.85
N ALA A 19 12.08 -2.94 -1.91
CA ALA A 19 11.15 -4.02 -1.72
C ALA A 19 10.13 -4.08 -2.87
N VAL A 20 9.78 -5.30 -3.26
CA VAL A 20 8.68 -5.58 -4.20
C VAL A 20 7.73 -6.56 -3.53
N THR A 21 6.50 -6.12 -3.26
CA THR A 21 5.46 -6.93 -2.64
C THR A 21 4.28 -7.12 -3.57
N SER A 22 3.91 -8.37 -3.83
CA SER A 22 2.69 -8.73 -4.55
C SER A 22 1.55 -8.98 -3.57
N LEU A 23 0.44 -8.31 -3.80
CA LEU A 23 -0.77 -8.39 -3.00
C LEU A 23 -1.94 -8.90 -3.84
N LYS A 24 -2.81 -9.68 -3.22
CA LYS A 24 -4.12 -10.04 -3.76
C LYS A 24 -5.20 -9.40 -2.92
N VAL A 25 -5.96 -8.46 -3.48
CA VAL A 25 -6.99 -7.68 -2.80
C VAL A 25 -8.32 -8.43 -2.81
N ASN A 26 -8.97 -8.52 -1.67
CA ASN A 26 -10.26 -9.15 -1.54
C ASN A 26 -11.37 -8.23 -2.09
N LYS A 27 -11.79 -8.46 -3.34
CA LYS A 27 -12.87 -7.71 -3.99
C LYS A 27 -14.21 -7.75 -3.25
N ASP A 28 -14.43 -8.75 -2.40
CA ASP A 28 -15.68 -8.96 -1.65
C ASP A 28 -15.64 -8.32 -0.24
N HIS A 29 -14.56 -7.61 0.10
CA HIS A 29 -14.40 -6.93 1.38
C HIS A 29 -15.47 -5.85 1.62
N GLU A 30 -15.94 -5.74 2.87
CA GLU A 30 -17.10 -4.89 3.21
C GLU A 30 -16.91 -3.41 2.90
N ILE A 31 -15.68 -2.92 2.85
CA ILE A 31 -15.36 -1.53 2.49
C ILE A 31 -15.97 -1.10 1.14
N TYR A 32 -16.09 -2.04 0.20
CA TYR A 32 -16.63 -1.78 -1.13
C TYR A 32 -18.15 -1.61 -1.13
N LYS A 33 -18.85 -2.01 -0.06
CA LYS A 33 -20.27 -1.67 0.13
C LYS A 33 -20.48 -0.15 0.21
N GLY A 34 -19.47 0.58 0.69
CA GLY A 34 -19.48 2.05 0.77
C GLY A 34 -18.69 2.76 -0.32
N HIS A 35 -17.79 2.07 -1.03
CA HIS A 35 -16.85 2.71 -1.96
C HIS A 35 -16.72 1.94 -3.29
N PHE A 36 -17.64 2.10 -4.24
CA PHE A 36 -18.96 2.73 -4.14
C PHE A 36 -20.03 1.65 -4.37
N PRO A 37 -21.25 1.81 -3.83
CA PRO A 37 -22.34 0.86 -4.11
C PRO A 37 -22.52 0.61 -5.62
N GLY A 38 -22.36 -0.64 -6.06
CA GLY A 38 -22.47 -1.05 -7.47
C GLY A 38 -21.27 -0.70 -8.36
N ARG A 39 -20.24 -0.02 -7.83
CA ARG A 39 -18.98 0.29 -8.53
C ARG A 39 -17.81 0.27 -7.53
N PRO A 40 -17.27 -0.91 -7.21
CA PRO A 40 -16.19 -1.04 -6.24
C PRO A 40 -14.94 -0.30 -6.70
N VAL A 41 -14.40 0.52 -5.82
CA VAL A 41 -13.16 1.27 -6.02
C VAL A 41 -12.38 1.21 -4.72
N THR A 42 -11.09 0.96 -4.76
CA THR A 42 -10.27 0.99 -3.54
C THR A 42 -10.06 2.44 -3.10
N PRO A 43 -10.41 2.82 -1.85
CA PRO A 43 -10.17 4.18 -1.38
C PRO A 43 -8.67 4.50 -1.36
N GLY A 44 -8.31 5.71 -1.76
CA GLY A 44 -6.90 6.12 -1.86
C GLY A 44 -6.12 5.98 -0.54
N VAL A 45 -6.78 6.26 0.59
CA VAL A 45 -6.18 6.10 1.93
C VAL A 45 -5.83 4.64 2.25
N ILE A 46 -6.55 3.67 1.67
CA ILE A 46 -6.23 2.25 1.85
C ILE A 46 -4.97 1.89 1.07
N LEU A 47 -4.81 2.41 -0.15
CA LEU A 47 -3.57 2.24 -0.91
C LEU A 47 -2.35 2.80 -0.15
N MET A 48 -2.50 3.92 0.55
CA MET A 48 -1.45 4.46 1.42
C MET A 48 -1.19 3.55 2.63
N GLN A 49 -2.24 2.99 3.21
CA GLN A 49 -2.14 2.06 4.34
C GLN A 49 -1.39 0.78 3.96
N LEU A 50 -1.54 0.27 2.73
CA LEU A 50 -0.80 -0.91 2.26
C LEU A 50 0.73 -0.71 2.32
N PHE A 51 1.22 0.49 1.97
CA PHE A 51 2.65 0.84 2.09
C PHE A 51 3.12 0.91 3.54
N LYS A 52 2.31 1.49 4.43
CA LYS A 52 2.61 1.49 5.87
C LYS A 52 2.73 0.07 6.38
N GLU A 53 1.78 -0.80 6.05
CA GLU A 53 1.76 -2.19 6.51
C GLU A 53 2.87 -3.03 5.89
N GLU A 54 3.26 -2.76 4.64
CA GLU A 54 4.46 -3.32 4.02
C GLU A 54 5.71 -2.97 4.83
N ALA A 55 5.92 -1.69 5.13
CA ALA A 55 7.06 -1.26 5.94
C ALA A 55 7.01 -1.87 7.35
N GLU A 56 5.85 -1.91 8.02
CA GLU A 56 5.71 -2.56 9.32
C GLU A 56 6.08 -4.06 9.27
N ARG A 57 5.72 -4.77 8.20
CA ARG A 57 6.11 -6.18 8.01
C ARG A 57 7.61 -6.34 7.80
N ILE A 58 8.22 -5.47 7.00
CA ILE A 58 9.65 -5.54 6.65
C ILE A 58 10.52 -5.23 7.88
N PHE A 59 10.18 -4.18 8.64
CA PHE A 59 10.96 -3.77 9.80
C PHE A 59 10.54 -4.45 11.11
N GLY A 60 9.38 -5.12 11.15
CA GLY A 60 8.87 -5.77 12.36
C GLY A 60 8.49 -4.80 13.48
N ILE A 61 8.24 -3.54 13.16
CA ILE A 61 7.90 -2.47 14.11
C ILE A 61 6.60 -1.79 13.72
N ARG A 62 5.92 -1.15 14.68
CA ARG A 62 4.79 -0.28 14.38
C ARG A 62 5.27 1.07 13.87
N LEU A 63 4.51 1.63 12.95
CA LEU A 63 4.82 2.90 12.33
C LEU A 63 3.66 3.86 12.55
N GLN A 64 3.99 5.13 12.80
CA GLN A 64 3.05 6.24 12.78
C GLN A 64 3.40 7.17 11.63
N LEU A 65 2.43 7.50 10.79
CA LEU A 65 2.63 8.46 9.71
C LEU A 65 2.90 9.84 10.32
N VAL A 66 4.07 10.41 10.03
CA VAL A 66 4.42 11.78 10.43
C VAL A 66 3.93 12.75 9.37
N ARG A 67 4.24 12.46 8.11
CA ARG A 67 3.81 13.25 6.95
C ARG A 67 3.82 12.44 5.67
N ALA A 68 2.94 12.79 4.74
CA ALA A 68 2.95 12.34 3.36
C ALA A 68 3.30 13.54 2.47
N ASP A 69 4.54 13.58 1.99
CA ASP A 69 5.11 14.71 1.23
C ASP A 69 4.53 14.80 -0.18
N ASN A 70 4.27 13.67 -0.81
CA ASN A 70 3.71 13.60 -2.14
C ASN A 70 2.82 12.37 -2.23
N VAL A 71 1.56 12.55 -2.62
CA VAL A 71 0.63 11.46 -2.86
C VAL A 71 -0.11 11.76 -4.16
N LYS A 72 0.05 10.89 -5.16
CA LYS A 72 -0.62 11.02 -6.46
C LYS A 72 -1.39 9.75 -6.76
N PHE A 73 -2.72 9.88 -6.83
CA PHE A 73 -3.62 8.85 -7.32
C PHE A 73 -3.76 9.02 -8.83
N THR A 74 -3.10 8.18 -9.60
CA THR A 74 -2.99 8.32 -11.07
C THR A 74 -4.03 7.50 -11.81
N ALA A 75 -4.58 6.46 -11.19
CA ALA A 75 -5.64 5.63 -11.73
C ALA A 75 -6.57 5.13 -10.63
N VAL A 76 -7.76 4.70 -11.02
CA VAL A 76 -8.71 3.99 -10.15
C VAL A 76 -8.28 2.53 -10.08
N PHE A 77 -8.26 1.95 -8.87
CA PHE A 77 -8.09 0.52 -8.69
C PHE A 77 -9.44 -0.12 -8.33
N ASP A 78 -9.97 -0.91 -9.26
CA ASP A 78 -11.21 -1.68 -9.13
C ASP A 78 -10.84 -3.17 -9.00
N PRO A 79 -11.00 -3.76 -7.79
CA PRO A 79 -10.57 -5.14 -7.53
C PRO A 79 -11.43 -6.18 -8.25
N THR A 80 -12.55 -5.78 -8.88
CA THR A 80 -13.38 -6.70 -9.67
C THR A 80 -12.88 -6.86 -11.11
N GLN A 81 -12.05 -5.93 -11.58
CA GLN A 81 -11.39 -6.02 -12.87
C GLN A 81 -10.04 -6.73 -12.74
N GLU A 82 -9.28 -6.37 -11.71
CA GLU A 82 -7.98 -6.95 -11.41
C GLU A 82 -7.75 -6.85 -9.89
N ASP A 83 -7.56 -7.99 -9.22
CA ASP A 83 -7.36 -8.05 -7.78
C ASP A 83 -5.89 -8.06 -7.36
N GLU A 84 -4.95 -8.14 -8.31
CA GLU A 84 -3.52 -8.07 -8.05
C GLU A 84 -3.03 -6.61 -7.97
N LEU A 85 -2.24 -6.33 -6.94
CA LEU A 85 -1.55 -5.06 -6.77
C LEU A 85 -0.08 -5.31 -6.42
N ILE A 86 0.83 -4.69 -7.16
CA ILE A 86 2.26 -4.74 -6.89
C ILE A 86 2.67 -3.44 -6.22
N LEU A 87 3.27 -3.55 -5.04
CA LEU A 87 3.96 -2.46 -4.37
C LEU A 87 5.45 -2.53 -4.68
N GLU A 88 5.99 -1.44 -5.20
CA GLU A 88 7.44 -1.21 -5.27
C GLU A 88 7.76 -0.10 -4.29
N SER A 89 8.62 -0.37 -3.31
CA SER A 89 9.01 0.63 -2.31
C SER A 89 10.51 0.68 -2.12
N ASN A 90 10.99 1.89 -1.82
CA ASN A 90 12.32 2.15 -1.31
C ASN A 90 12.15 2.67 0.13
N LEU A 91 12.78 1.98 1.08
CA LEU A 91 12.61 2.14 2.51
C LEU A 91 13.95 2.47 3.15
N THR A 92 14.14 3.71 3.58
CA THR A 92 15.39 4.16 4.18
C THR A 92 15.19 4.52 5.65
N GLU A 93 15.92 3.86 6.55
CA GLU A 93 15.97 4.20 7.96
C GLU A 93 16.81 5.47 8.20
N THR A 94 16.38 6.33 9.11
CA THR A 94 17.10 7.53 9.54
C THR A 94 16.81 7.81 11.01
N GLY A 95 17.56 7.17 11.90
CA GLY A 95 17.31 7.23 13.34
C GLY A 95 15.99 6.55 13.68
N GLU A 96 15.06 7.28 14.32
CA GLU A 96 13.71 6.76 14.66
C GLU A 96 12.70 6.87 13.51
N PHE A 97 13.13 7.32 12.33
CA PHE A 97 12.24 7.55 11.19
C PHE A 97 12.51 6.60 10.04
N ILE A 98 11.46 6.28 9.30
CA ILE A 98 11.52 5.52 8.04
C ILE A 98 10.98 6.39 6.92
N LYS A 99 11.81 6.66 5.93
CA LYS A 99 11.40 7.30 4.67
C LYS A 99 10.93 6.22 3.72
N LEU A 100 9.72 6.38 3.20
CA LEU A 100 9.13 5.48 2.21
C LEU A 100 8.88 6.25 0.93
N LYS A 101 9.45 5.77 -0.18
CA LYS A 101 9.03 6.14 -1.53
C LYS A 101 8.42 4.91 -2.18
N GLY A 102 7.18 5.01 -2.65
CA GLY A 102 6.39 3.87 -3.09
C GLY A 102 5.64 4.12 -4.39
N ILE A 103 5.50 3.08 -5.19
CA ILE A 103 4.65 3.01 -6.38
C ILE A 103 3.76 1.77 -6.25
N ALA A 104 2.44 1.96 -6.27
CA ALA A 104 1.50 0.85 -6.40
C ALA A 104 1.05 0.78 -7.87
N LYS A 105 1.08 -0.41 -8.45
CA LYS A 105 0.74 -0.64 -9.85
C LYS A 105 -0.03 -1.94 -10.04
N ASN A 106 -0.78 -2.01 -11.13
CA ASN A 106 -1.44 -3.20 -11.64
C ASN A 106 -1.03 -3.43 -13.10
N SER A 107 -1.65 -4.37 -13.81
CA SER A 107 -1.35 -4.66 -15.23
C SER A 107 -1.54 -3.46 -16.16
N THR A 108 -2.43 -2.52 -15.79
CA THR A 108 -2.78 -1.35 -16.61
C THR A 108 -1.86 -0.15 -16.40
N GLY A 109 -1.15 -0.10 -15.27
CA GLY A 109 -0.20 0.97 -14.96
C GLY A 109 -0.15 1.34 -13.49
N ILE A 110 0.28 2.58 -13.22
CA ILE A 110 0.49 3.08 -11.86
C ILE A 110 -0.84 3.59 -11.31
N VAL A 111 -1.18 3.14 -10.09
CA VAL A 111 -2.38 3.54 -9.35
C VAL A 111 -2.03 4.64 -8.33
N LEU A 112 -0.92 4.47 -7.62
CA LEU A 112 -0.47 5.39 -6.56
C LEU A 112 1.03 5.64 -6.66
N LYS A 113 1.44 6.89 -6.45
CA LYS A 113 2.82 7.24 -6.07
C LYS A 113 2.80 7.93 -4.71
N ILE A 114 3.66 7.51 -3.80
CA ILE A 114 3.74 8.06 -2.44
C ILE A 114 5.17 8.34 -2.02
N ASN A 115 5.42 9.50 -1.41
CA ASN A 115 6.59 9.79 -0.61
C ASN A 115 6.12 10.14 0.81
N SER A 116 6.60 9.43 1.81
CA SER A 116 6.14 9.59 3.20
C SER A 116 7.26 9.37 4.21
N LEU A 117 7.04 9.90 5.40
CA LEU A 117 7.91 9.73 6.55
C LEU A 117 7.08 9.13 7.69
N TYR A 118 7.57 8.02 8.23
CA TYR A 118 7.02 7.35 9.38
C TYR A 118 7.96 7.45 10.57
N LYS A 119 7.40 7.38 11.79
CA LYS A 119 8.14 7.26 13.04
C LYS A 119 7.91 5.86 13.62
N ALA A 120 8.98 5.20 14.07
CA ALA A 120 8.93 3.95 14.81
C ALA A 120 8.20 4.13 16.15
N CYS A 121 7.27 3.23 16.46
CA CYS A 121 6.44 3.23 17.67
C CYS A 121 6.64 1.97 18.50
#